data_AF-A0A2I0HKH7-F1
#
_entry.id   AF-A0A2I0HKH7-F1
#
_cell.length_a   1.000
_cell.length_b   1.000
_cell.length_c   1.000
_cell.angle_alpha   90.00
_cell.angle_beta   90.00
_cell.angle_gamma   90.00
#
_symmetry.space_group_name_H-M   'P 1'
#
loop_
_entity.id
_entity.type
_entity.pdbx_description
1 polymer ?
#
loop_
_entity_poly.entity_id
_entity_poly.type
_entity_poly.pdbx_seq_one_letter_code
_entity_poly.pdbx_strand_id
1 'polypeptide(L)' 'MNERLCACIRRLLEAVDGRLGGDYIAEEAQRLLFLGLACSHPIVSERPKTQAIVQILSGSVSPPQVPPFKPPFGGRQWAR' A
#
# COMPACT_ATOMS: atom_id res chain seq x y z
N MET A 1 -1.10 -14.23 16.43
CA MET A 1 -2.32 -13.77 17.14
C MET A 1 -2.37 -12.24 16.98
N ASN A 2 -3.08 -11.64 16.03
CA ASN A 2 -4.52 -11.74 15.89
C ASN A 2 -4.99 -11.79 14.43
N GLU A 3 -5.74 -12.84 14.18
CA GLU A 3 -6.68 -13.23 13.13
C GLU A 3 -7.44 -12.07 12.45
N ARG A 4 -7.59 -10.92 13.14
CA ARG A 4 -8.21 -9.68 12.63
C ARG A 4 -7.29 -8.84 11.72
N LEU A 5 -5.96 -8.87 11.92
CA LEU A 5 -5.00 -8.22 11.02
C LEU A 5 -4.96 -8.93 9.64
N CYS A 6 -5.21 -10.23 9.65
CA CYS A 6 -5.25 -11.07 8.44
C CYS A 6 -6.46 -10.75 7.53
N ALA A 7 -7.55 -10.18 8.05
CA ALA A 7 -8.75 -9.91 7.26
C ALA A 7 -8.64 -8.66 6.36
N CYS A 8 -7.97 -7.60 6.82
CA CYS A 8 -7.80 -6.38 6.01
C CYS A 8 -6.67 -6.53 4.98
N ILE A 9 -5.58 -7.24 5.31
CA ILE A 9 -4.50 -7.53 4.36
C ILE A 9 -4.98 -8.49 3.25
N ARG A 10 -5.85 -9.47 3.58
CA ARG A 10 -6.41 -10.40 2.58
C ARG A 10 -7.18 -9.72 1.45
N ARG A 11 -7.80 -8.57 1.70
CA ARG A 11 -8.52 -7.80 0.66
C ARG A 11 -7.60 -7.05 -0.29
N LEU A 12 -6.31 -6.90 0.02
CA LEU A 12 -5.43 -6.12 -0.85
C LEU A 12 -5.17 -6.87 -2.17
N LEU A 13 -4.95 -8.18 -2.12
CA LEU A 13 -4.74 -8.99 -3.33
C LEU A 13 -6.01 -9.10 -4.20
N GLU A 14 -7.20 -8.87 -3.65
CA GLU A 14 -8.44 -8.76 -4.44
C GLU A 14 -8.42 -7.53 -5.38
N ALA A 15 -7.55 -6.55 -5.13
CA ALA A 15 -7.36 -5.39 -6.00
C ALA A 15 -6.45 -5.67 -7.22
N VAL A 16 -5.80 -6.85 -7.27
CA VAL A 16 -5.00 -7.24 -8.43
C VAL A 16 -5.90 -7.45 -9.63
N ASP A 17 -5.49 -6.96 -10.80
CA ASP A 17 -6.27 -7.09 -12.03
C ASP A 17 -6.49 -8.58 -12.36
N GLY A 18 -7.75 -8.99 -12.45
CA GLY A 18 -8.14 -10.37 -12.77
C GLY A 18 -7.68 -10.83 -14.15
N ARG A 19 -7.33 -9.91 -15.06
CA ARG A 19 -6.76 -10.21 -16.38
C ARG A 19 -5.37 -10.82 -16.30
N LEU A 20 -4.67 -10.67 -15.17
CA LEU A 20 -3.39 -11.36 -14.92
C LEU A 20 -3.59 -12.87 -14.70
N GLY A 21 -4.83 -13.34 -14.46
CA GLY A 21 -5.12 -14.77 -14.36
C GLY A 21 -4.38 -15.49 -13.23
N GLY A 22 -3.91 -14.75 -12.21
CA GLY A 22 -3.05 -15.30 -11.16
C GLY A 22 -1.57 -15.44 -11.52
N ASP A 23 -1.16 -14.99 -12.71
CA ASP A 23 0.24 -14.96 -13.15
C ASP A 23 0.98 -13.75 -12.55
N TYR A 24 1.16 -13.79 -11.23
CA TYR A 24 1.93 -12.82 -10.49
C TYR A 24 2.43 -13.42 -9.17
N ILE A 25 3.55 -12.89 -8.67
CA ILE A 25 4.05 -13.25 -7.35
C ILE A 25 3.25 -12.47 -6.30
N ALA A 26 2.52 -13.18 -5.43
CA ALA A 26 1.61 -12.57 -4.47
C ALA A 26 2.31 -11.57 -3.55
N GLU A 27 3.53 -11.87 -3.14
CA GLU A 27 4.36 -11.02 -2.29
C GLU A 27 4.77 -9.72 -2.99
N GLU A 28 5.08 -9.78 -4.29
CA GLU A 28 5.42 -8.60 -5.09
C GLU A 28 4.19 -7.74 -5.36
N ALA A 29 3.06 -8.37 -5.71
CA ALA A 29 1.79 -7.67 -5.88
C ALA A 29 1.37 -6.96 -4.59
N GLN A 30 1.42 -7.66 -3.46
CA GLN A 30 1.15 -7.07 -2.15
C GLN A 30 2.07 -5.87 -1.89
N ARG A 31 3.36 -6.01 -2.15
CA ARG A 31 4.33 -4.92 -1.96
C ARG A 31 3.99 -3.70 -2.80
N LEU A 32 3.72 -3.89 -4.09
CA LEU A 32 3.37 -2.83 -5.02
C LEU A 32 2.08 -2.12 -4.59
N LEU A 33 1.09 -2.87 -4.11
CA LEU A 33 -0.17 -2.32 -3.63
C LEU A 33 0.02 -1.47 -2.36
N PHE A 34 0.79 -1.94 -1.38
CA PHE A 34 1.13 -1.13 -0.20
C PHE A 34 1.91 0.13 -0.58
N LEU A 35 2.87 0.00 -1.50
CA LEU A 35 3.67 1.13 -1.98
C LEU A 35 2.79 2.17 -2.70
N GLY A 36 1.87 1.73 -3.56
CA GLY A 36 0.93 2.62 -4.25
C GLY A 36 0.03 3.39 -3.29
N LEU A 37 -0.45 2.75 -2.22
CA LEU A 37 -1.22 3.40 -1.16
C LEU A 37 -0.39 4.46 -0.41
N ALA A 38 0.86 4.14 -0.07
CA ALA A 38 1.77 5.08 0.57
C ALA A 38 2.12 6.28 -0.32
N CYS A 39 2.32 6.07 -1.62
CA CYS A 39 2.53 7.15 -2.60
C CYS A 39 1.28 8.04 -2.74
N SER A 40 0.09 7.46 -2.56
CA SER A 40 -1.20 8.16 -2.62
C SER A 40 -1.60 8.84 -1.30
N HIS A 41 -0.68 8.92 -0.34
CA HIS A 41 -0.98 9.51 0.96
C HIS A 41 -1.45 10.98 0.78
N PRO A 42 -2.56 11.39 1.43
CA PRO A 42 -3.10 12.75 1.27
C PRO A 42 -2.13 13.82 1.79
N ILE A 43 -1.33 13.48 2.80
CA ILE A 43 -0.28 14.35 3.35
C ILE A 43 1.02 14.12 2.59
N VAL A 44 1.57 15.17 1.98
CA VAL A 44 2.77 15.10 1.11
C VAL A 44 4.01 14.62 1.86
N SER A 45 4.21 15.06 3.10
CA SER A 45 5.38 14.68 3.92
C SER A 45 5.41 13.20 4.30
N GLU A 46 4.25 12.55 4.32
CA GLU A 46 4.11 11.12 4.62
C GLU A 46 4.31 10.24 3.38
N ARG A 47 4.37 10.84 2.18
CA ARG A 47 4.67 10.09 0.96
C ARG A 47 6.13 9.63 0.98
N PRO A 48 6.42 8.40 0.58
CA PRO A 48 7.79 7.91 0.52
C PRO A 48 8.63 8.72 -0.48
N LYS A 49 9.89 8.99 -0.12
CA LYS A 49 10.86 9.60 -1.04
C LYS A 49 11.26 8.62 -2.14
N THR A 50 11.67 9.12 -3.30
CA THR A 50 12.11 8.29 -4.45
C THR A 50 13.13 7.23 -4.06
N GLN A 51 14.10 7.56 -3.20
CA GLN A 51 15.07 6.58 -2.70
C GLN A 51 14.40 5.37 -2.01
N ALA A 52 13.44 5.63 -1.10
CA ALA A 52 12.70 4.58 -0.41
C ALA A 52 11.83 3.78 -1.38
N ILE A 53 11.19 4.45 -2.34
CA ILE A 53 10.42 3.79 -3.41
C ILE A 53 11.28 2.76 -4.14
N VAL A 54 12.48 3.14 -4.58
CA VAL A 54 13.41 2.23 -5.29
C VAL A 54 13.82 1.06 -4.41
N GLN A 55 14.15 1.30 -3.14
CA GLN A 55 14.53 0.24 -2.19
C GLN A 55 13.40 -0.75 -1.88
N ILE A 56 12.16 -0.27 -1.87
CA ILE A 56 10.98 -1.12 -1.72
C ILE A 56 10.79 -1.94 -3.01
N LEU A 57 10.85 -1.31 -4.19
CA LEU A 57 10.74 -2.01 -5.46
C LEU A 57 11.79 -3.11 -5.63
N SER A 58 13.05 -2.86 -5.23
CA SER A 58 14.11 -3.87 -5.26
C SER A 58 13.98 -4.97 -4.19
N GLY A 59 13.08 -4.81 -3.22
CA GLY A 59 12.93 -5.74 -2.09
C GLY A 59 14.00 -5.64 -1.04
N SER A 60 14.82 -4.60 -1.10
CA SER A 60 15.83 -4.30 -0.08
C SER A 60 15.18 -3.82 1.23
N VAL A 61 13.99 -3.22 1.16
CA VAL A 61 13.22 -2.74 2.33
C VAL A 61 11.77 -3.21 2.22
N SER A 62 11.16 -3.53 3.37
CA SER A 62 9.74 -3.89 3.43
C SER A 62 8.83 -2.69 3.12
N PRO A 63 7.67 -2.92 2.49
CA PRO A 63 6.73 -1.85 2.21
C PRO A 63 6.15 -1.27 3.52
N PRO A 64 5.82 0.03 3.54
CA PRO A 64 5.19 0.66 4.69
C PRO A 64 3.84 0.00 5.00
N GLN A 65 3.54 -0.14 6.29
CA GLN A 65 2.21 -0.57 6.72
C GLN A 65 1.24 0.59 6.56
N VAL A 66 0.20 0.42 5.75
CA VAL A 66 -0.88 1.41 5.65
C VAL A 66 -2.05 1.05 6.55
N PRO A 67 -2.71 2.04 7.19
CA PRO A 67 -3.90 1.80 7.99
C PRO A 67 -5.03 1.16 7.15
N PRO A 68 -5.87 0.31 7.75
CA PRO A 68 -6.94 -0.41 7.03
C PRO A 68 -8.14 0.47 6.67
N PHE A 69 -8.14 1.75 7.05
CA PHE A 69 -9.24 2.67 6.79
C PHE A 69 -8.80 3.77 5.83
N LYS A 70 -9.69 4.09 4.89
CA LYS A 70 -9.54 5.28 4.06
C LYS A 70 -9.74 6.51 4.95
N PRO A 71 -8.79 7.46 5.01
CA PRO A 71 -9.04 8.71 5.70
C PRO A 71 -10.23 9.42 5.04
N PRO A 72 -11.12 10.07 5.81
CA PRO A 72 -12.29 10.73 5.26
C PRO A 72 -11.87 11.72 4.19
N PHE A 73 -12.44 11.58 2.98
CA PHE A 73 -12.27 12.60 1.95
C PHE A 73 -12.79 13.93 2.50
N GLY A 74 -11.90 14.91 2.69
CA GLY A 74 -12.25 16.27 3.13
C GLY A 74 -11.87 16.65 4.58
N GLY A 75 -11.05 15.87 5.28
CA GLY A 75 -10.60 16.19 6.63
C GLY A 75 -9.47 17.24 6.73
N ARG A 76 -9.69 18.50 6.34
CA ARG A 76 -8.85 19.68 6.74
C ARG A 76 -7.30 19.59 6.56
N GLN A 77 -6.78 18.59 5.86
CA GLN A 77 -5.33 18.37 5.65
C GLN A 77 -4.84 18.86 4.28
N TRP A 78 -5.74 19.42 3.47
CA TRP A 78 -5.46 20.10 2.19
C TRP A 78 -5.67 21.63 2.31
N ALA A 79 -5.81 22.15 3.53
CA ALA A 79 -6.09 23.56 3.81
C ALA A 79 -4.93 24.31 4.49
N ARG A 80 -3.70 23.78 4.42
CA ARG A 80 -2.49 24.58 4.69
C ARG A 80 -1.28 23.97 4.00
#